data_AF-A0A969ENF2-F1
#
_entry.id   AF-A0A969ENF2-F1
#
_cell.length_a   1.000
_cell.length_b   1.000
_cell.length_c   1.000
_cell.angle_alpha   90.00
_cell.angle_beta   90.00
_cell.angle_gamma   90.00
#
_symmetry.space_group_name_H-M   'P 1'
#
loop_
_entity.id
_entity.type
_entity.pdbx_description
1 polymer ?
#
loop_
_entity_poly.entity_id
_entity_poly.type
_entity_poly.pdbx_seq_one_letter_code
_entity_poly.pdbx_strand_id
1 'polypeptide(L)'
;MSGKTDVEVFFFADVKTGRINRFLQFQFETFKPQAEDTFKYELQDSVELGALNFGYNYWCFDLAEAGQERPDSDIAVVQHRLEAMNVHTIGNYVGLRFVYLTQDKRSELLIIYGESTDNRGIDCNNEELSEPLLHQMHKQVLSDFTVQL
;
A
#
# COMPACT_ATOMS: atom_id res chain seq x y z
N MET A 1 -13.18 10.44 1.80
CA MET A 1 -12.30 10.83 2.92
C MET A 1 -13.15 11.09 4.14
N SER A 2 -12.80 10.52 5.30
CA SER A 2 -13.44 10.94 6.54
C SER A 2 -13.03 12.41 6.79
N GLY A 3 -13.97 13.31 7.07
CA GLY A 3 -13.64 14.71 7.33
C GLY A 3 -12.76 14.95 8.58
N LYS A 4 -12.33 13.88 9.25
CA LYS A 4 -11.63 13.86 10.54
C LYS A 4 -10.11 13.81 10.41
N THR A 5 -9.56 13.44 9.25
CA THR A 5 -8.11 13.35 9.03
C THR A 5 -7.67 14.32 7.93
N ASP A 6 -6.42 14.77 8.01
CA ASP A 6 -5.70 15.42 6.93
C ASP A 6 -4.76 14.38 6.31
N VAL A 7 -4.81 14.25 4.98
CA VAL A 7 -4.10 13.21 4.22
C VAL A 7 -3.25 13.86 3.14
N GLU A 8 -1.98 13.47 3.07
CA GLU A 8 -1.06 13.80 1.97
C GLU A 8 -0.52 12.51 1.35
N VAL A 9 -0.61 12.40 0.02
CA VAL A 9 -0.20 11.21 -0.72
C VAL A 9 0.81 11.56 -1.81
N PHE A 10 1.95 10.89 -1.79
CA PHE A 10 2.93 10.87 -2.88
C PHE A 10 2.90 9.50 -3.54
N PHE A 11 2.54 9.45 -4.82
CA PHE A 11 2.41 8.21 -5.57
C PHE A 11 3.37 8.18 -6.75
N PHE A 12 4.23 7.17 -6.79
CA PHE A 12 5.21 6.93 -7.85
C PHE A 12 4.87 5.61 -8.52
N ALA A 13 4.80 5.59 -9.85
CA ALA A 13 4.51 4.37 -10.61
C ALA A 13 5.49 4.16 -11.76
N ASP A 14 5.93 2.91 -11.92
CA ASP A 14 6.56 2.42 -13.14
C ASP A 14 5.47 1.95 -14.09
N VAL A 15 5.19 2.76 -15.11
CA VAL A 15 4.13 2.50 -16.10
C VAL A 15 4.74 1.97 -17.39
N LYS A 16 4.32 0.77 -17.81
CA LYS A 16 4.71 0.15 -19.07
C LYS A 16 3.47 -0.15 -19.89
N THR A 17 3.46 0.27 -21.16
CA THR A 17 2.32 0.04 -22.07
C THR A 17 0.96 0.45 -21.48
N GLY A 18 0.93 1.57 -20.73
CA GLY A 18 -0.28 2.08 -20.09
C GLY A 18 -0.75 1.30 -18.86
N ARG A 19 0.07 0.39 -18.30
CA ARG A 19 -0.24 -0.38 -17.09
C ARG A 19 0.81 -0.17 -16.02
N ILE A 20 0.41 -0.22 -14.75
CA ILE A 20 1.32 -0.12 -13.62
C ILE A 20 2.01 -1.47 -13.44
N ASN A 21 3.33 -1.50 -13.62
CA ASN A 21 4.15 -2.68 -13.33
C ASN A 21 4.45 -2.77 -11.82
N ARG A 22 4.79 -1.63 -11.21
CA ARG A 22 4.97 -1.47 -9.77
C ARG A 22 4.73 -0.03 -9.36
N PHE A 23 4.39 0.19 -8.10
CA PHE A 23 4.22 1.51 -7.53
C PHE A 23 4.79 1.59 -6.12
N LEU A 24 5.07 2.81 -5.69
CA LEU A 24 5.43 3.19 -4.35
C LEU A 24 4.58 4.38 -3.92
N GLN A 25 3.90 4.25 -2.80
CA GLN A 25 3.09 5.29 -2.21
C GLN A 25 3.64 5.64 -0.83
N PHE A 26 3.82 6.93 -0.58
CA PHE A 26 3.96 7.48 0.77
C PHE A 26 2.67 8.20 1.12
N GLN A 27 2.09 7.87 2.26
CA GLN A 27 0.91 8.55 2.77
C GLN A 27 1.16 9.02 4.20
N PHE A 28 0.95 10.31 4.41
CA PHE A 28 0.98 10.94 5.71
C PHE A 28 -0.46 11.22 6.11
N GLU A 29 -0.89 10.69 7.24
CA GLU A 29 -2.25 10.91 7.73
C GLU A 29 -2.22 11.36 9.19
N THR A 30 -3.02 12.37 9.52
CA THR A 30 -3.11 12.91 10.88
C THR A 30 -4.54 13.24 11.24
N PHE A 31 -4.96 12.84 12.44
CA PHE A 31 -6.26 13.24 12.99
C PHE A 31 -6.28 14.73 13.29
N LYS A 32 -7.31 15.42 12.77
CA LYS A 32 -7.56 16.84 13.06
C LYS A 32 -7.73 17.04 14.58
N PRO A 33 -7.40 18.23 15.11
CA PRO A 33 -7.41 18.47 16.56
C PRO A 33 -8.71 18.10 17.27
N GLN A 34 -9.86 18.24 16.59
CA GLN A 34 -11.20 17.95 17.12
C GLN A 34 -11.59 16.46 17.10
N ALA A 35 -10.82 15.58 16.44
CA ALA A 35 -11.11 14.15 16.42
C ALA A 35 -10.49 13.49 17.66
N GLU A 36 -11.30 12.72 18.40
CA GLU A 36 -10.84 11.96 19.59
C GLU A 36 -10.29 10.57 19.22
N ASP A 37 -10.41 10.19 17.95
CA ASP A 37 -9.97 8.91 17.41
C ASP A 37 -8.43 8.78 17.40
N THR A 38 -7.95 7.55 17.42
CA THR A 38 -6.54 7.17 17.24
C THR A 38 -6.43 5.98 16.30
N PHE A 39 -5.27 5.84 15.67
CA PHE A 39 -4.99 4.70 14.81
C PHE A 39 -4.87 3.41 15.62
N LYS A 40 -5.54 2.37 15.15
CA LYS A 40 -5.54 1.03 15.75
C LYS A 40 -5.17 0.03 14.67
N TYR A 41 -3.95 -0.49 14.78
CA TYR A 41 -3.43 -1.52 13.92
C TYR A 41 -3.08 -2.76 14.73
N GLU A 42 -3.44 -3.93 14.21
CA GLU A 42 -2.96 -5.22 14.66
C GLU A 42 -1.91 -5.70 13.65
N LEU A 43 -0.66 -5.26 13.82
CA LEU A 43 0.46 -5.67 12.97
C LEU A 43 1.24 -6.75 13.70
N GLN A 44 1.40 -7.90 13.05
CA GLN A 44 2.07 -9.06 13.65
C GLN A 44 3.58 -8.97 13.51
N ASP A 45 4.06 -8.33 12.45
CA ASP A 45 5.48 -8.21 12.14
C ASP A 45 5.94 -6.74 12.17
N SER A 46 7.25 -6.56 12.38
CA SER A 46 7.89 -5.24 12.35
C SER A 46 9.28 -5.29 11.73
N VAL A 47 9.70 -4.17 11.14
CA VAL A 47 11.02 -3.99 10.55
C VAL A 47 11.56 -2.58 10.85
N GLU A 48 12.87 -2.49 11.06
CA GLU A 48 13.56 -1.21 11.17
C GLU A 48 13.95 -0.71 9.77
N LEU A 49 13.46 0.48 9.41
CA LEU A 49 13.84 1.19 8.18
C LEU A 49 14.46 2.53 8.58
N GLY A 50 15.76 2.66 8.38
CA GLY A 50 16.51 3.80 8.92
C GLY A 50 16.51 3.78 10.46
N ALA A 51 15.96 4.81 11.09
CA ALA A 51 15.87 4.91 12.55
C ALA A 51 14.43 4.71 13.10
N LEU A 52 13.51 4.24 12.25
CA LEU A 52 12.11 4.07 12.60
C LEU A 52 11.72 2.59 12.54
N ASN A 53 10.96 2.15 13.55
CA ASN A 53 10.38 0.81 13.56
C ASN A 53 8.98 0.86 12.95
N PHE A 54 8.78 0.15 11.84
CA PHE A 54 7.52 0.03 11.15
C PHE A 54 6.89 -1.32 11.47
N GLY A 55 5.61 -1.35 11.82
CA GLY A 55 4.84 -2.58 11.67
C GLY A 55 4.54 -2.80 10.19
N TYR A 56 4.39 -4.04 9.73
CA TYR A 56 4.05 -4.27 8.32
C TYR A 56 3.09 -5.43 8.11
N ASN A 57 2.43 -5.42 6.95
CA ASN A 57 1.64 -6.54 6.45
C ASN A 57 1.75 -6.62 4.92
N TYR A 58 1.52 -7.81 4.38
CA TYR A 58 1.46 -8.06 2.94
C TYR A 58 0.09 -8.64 2.56
N TRP A 59 -0.34 -8.42 1.32
CA TRP A 59 -1.62 -8.93 0.81
C TRP A 59 -1.60 -9.01 -0.71
N CYS A 60 -2.51 -9.78 -1.27
CA CYS A 60 -2.81 -9.76 -2.71
C CYS A 60 -4.11 -8.97 -2.92
N PHE A 61 -4.20 -8.16 -3.97
CA PHE A 61 -5.41 -7.41 -4.30
C PHE A 61 -5.52 -7.14 -5.79
N ASP A 62 -6.76 -7.04 -6.30
CA ASP A 62 -7.03 -6.37 -7.57
C ASP A 62 -7.07 -4.86 -7.30
N LEU A 63 -6.20 -4.11 -7.98
CA LEU A 63 -6.12 -2.67 -7.76
C LEU A 63 -7.44 -2.01 -8.15
N ALA A 64 -8.01 -2.32 -9.33
CA ALA A 64 -9.25 -1.73 -9.82
C ALA A 64 -10.42 -1.96 -8.86
N GLU A 65 -10.57 -3.18 -8.34
CA GLU A 65 -11.62 -3.53 -7.37
C GLU A 65 -11.47 -2.73 -6.06
N ALA A 66 -10.25 -2.59 -5.55
CA ALA A 66 -9.99 -1.94 -4.26
C ALA A 66 -10.52 -0.49 -4.17
N GLY A 67 -10.52 0.26 -5.28
CA GLY A 67 -11.11 1.60 -5.30
C GLY A 67 -12.61 1.65 -5.56
N GLN A 68 -13.18 0.61 -6.18
CA GLN A 68 -14.64 0.47 -6.33
C GLN A 68 -15.32 0.13 -5.00
N GLU A 69 -14.71 -0.75 -4.19
CA GLU A 69 -15.23 -1.10 -2.86
C GLU A 69 -15.22 0.10 -1.89
N ARG A 70 -14.26 1.01 -2.09
CA ARG A 70 -14.05 2.17 -1.21
C ARG A 70 -13.94 3.44 -2.05
N PRO A 71 -15.04 3.94 -2.65
CA PRO A 71 -14.98 5.07 -3.58
C PRO A 71 -14.50 6.37 -2.93
N ASP A 72 -14.62 6.48 -1.61
CA ASP A 72 -14.16 7.62 -0.81
C ASP A 72 -12.71 7.47 -0.29
N SER A 73 -12.01 6.39 -0.63
CA SER A 73 -10.64 6.14 -0.17
C SER A 73 -9.59 6.91 -0.96
N ASP A 74 -8.41 7.05 -0.39
CA ASP A 74 -7.27 7.65 -1.07
C ASP A 74 -6.86 6.85 -2.31
N ILE A 75 -7.02 5.53 -2.28
CA ILE A 75 -6.74 4.66 -3.44
C ILE A 75 -7.68 4.95 -4.60
N ALA A 76 -8.98 5.20 -4.34
CA ALA A 76 -9.94 5.58 -5.38
C ALA A 76 -9.60 6.94 -6.01
N VAL A 77 -9.14 7.91 -5.20
CA VAL A 77 -8.67 9.22 -5.71
C VAL A 77 -7.43 9.07 -6.57
N VAL A 78 -6.47 8.24 -6.14
CA VAL A 78 -5.25 7.94 -6.92
C VAL A 78 -5.61 7.27 -8.24
N GLN A 79 -6.50 6.28 -8.23
CA GLN A 79 -6.98 5.62 -9.45
C GLN A 79 -7.60 6.58 -10.44
N HIS A 80 -8.52 7.44 -9.99
CA HIS A 80 -9.17 8.40 -10.87
C HIS A 80 -8.15 9.33 -11.56
N ARG A 81 -7.09 9.71 -10.84
CA ARG A 81 -5.98 10.49 -11.41
C ARG A 81 -5.18 9.68 -12.42
N LEU A 82 -4.91 8.40 -12.15
CA LEU A 82 -4.20 7.50 -13.08
C LEU A 82 -4.99 7.28 -14.37
N GLU A 83 -6.30 7.05 -14.26
CA GLU A 83 -7.20 6.90 -15.40
C GLU A 83 -7.24 8.16 -16.26
N ALA A 84 -7.29 9.35 -15.64
CA ALA A 84 -7.20 10.63 -16.35
C ALA A 84 -5.88 10.81 -17.13
N MET A 85 -4.84 10.07 -16.77
CA MET A 85 -3.55 10.02 -17.48
C MET A 85 -3.48 8.86 -18.50
N ASN A 86 -4.58 8.16 -18.77
CA ASN A 86 -4.63 6.93 -19.57
C ASN A 86 -3.76 5.79 -19.02
N VAL A 87 -3.61 5.74 -17.69
CA VAL A 87 -2.95 4.63 -16.99
C VAL A 87 -4.03 3.70 -16.44
N HIS A 88 -4.02 2.45 -16.88
CA HIS A 88 -4.97 1.44 -16.48
C HIS A 88 -4.52 0.73 -15.21
N THR A 89 -5.44 0.58 -14.25
CA THR A 89 -5.22 -0.05 -12.95
C THR A 89 -5.74 -1.49 -12.88
N ILE A 90 -5.83 -2.16 -14.03
CA ILE A 90 -6.28 -3.55 -14.14
C ILE A 90 -5.18 -4.53 -13.72
N GLY A 91 -5.59 -5.66 -13.14
CA GLY A 91 -4.72 -6.78 -12.80
C GLY A 91 -4.52 -6.96 -11.30
N ASN A 92 -3.90 -8.09 -10.97
CA ASN A 92 -3.59 -8.49 -9.61
C ASN A 92 -2.24 -7.91 -9.18
N TYR A 93 -2.15 -7.51 -7.92
CA TYR A 93 -0.96 -6.94 -7.31
C TYR A 93 -0.67 -7.62 -5.98
N VAL A 94 0.62 -7.82 -5.70
CA VAL A 94 1.09 -8.05 -4.33
C VAL A 94 1.41 -6.71 -3.71
N GLY A 95 0.82 -6.45 -2.55
CA GLY A 95 1.05 -5.27 -1.73
C GLY A 95 1.91 -5.57 -0.51
N LEU A 96 2.77 -4.62 -0.15
CA LEU A 96 3.45 -4.56 1.14
C LEU A 96 3.20 -3.17 1.72
N ARG A 97 2.75 -3.10 2.97
CA ARG A 97 2.47 -1.85 3.67
C ARG A 97 3.27 -1.84 4.96
N PHE A 98 4.07 -0.80 5.10
CA PHE A 98 4.73 -0.41 6.34
C PHE A 98 3.90 0.68 6.99
N VAL A 99 3.73 0.58 8.30
CA VAL A 99 2.98 1.52 9.13
C VAL A 99 3.88 1.97 10.26
N TYR A 100 4.17 3.26 10.28
CA TYR A 100 4.77 3.93 11.43
C TYR A 100 3.72 4.80 12.10
N LEU A 101 3.61 4.69 13.42
CA LEU A 101 2.72 5.50 14.24
C LEU A 101 3.54 6.39 15.16
N THR A 102 3.08 7.62 15.34
CA THR A 102 3.56 8.46 16.44
C THR A 102 3.18 7.85 17.79
N GLN A 103 3.85 8.27 18.86
CA GLN A 103 3.61 7.73 20.21
C GLN A 103 2.17 7.90 20.68
N ASP A 104 1.52 9.01 20.31
CA ASP A 104 0.12 9.30 20.63
C ASP A 104 -0.87 8.62 19.67
N LYS A 105 -0.37 7.96 18.62
CA LYS A 105 -1.14 7.27 17.57
C LYS A 105 -2.14 8.19 16.86
N ARG A 106 -1.84 9.48 16.79
CA ARG A 106 -2.67 10.48 16.09
C ARG A 106 -2.17 10.81 14.70
N SER A 107 -0.92 10.45 14.41
CA SER A 107 -0.32 10.58 13.09
C SER A 107 0.29 9.26 12.66
N GLU A 108 0.25 9.01 11.36
CA GLU A 108 0.86 7.86 10.74
C GLU A 108 1.64 8.22 9.48
N LEU A 109 2.65 7.40 9.21
CA LEU A 109 3.29 7.30 7.91
C LEU A 109 3.04 5.89 7.39
N LEU A 110 2.38 5.82 6.23
CA LEU A 110 2.25 4.61 5.44
C LEU A 110 3.26 4.63 4.30
N ILE A 111 3.98 3.52 4.13
CA ILE A 111 4.75 3.24 2.91
C ILE A 111 4.11 2.02 2.28
N ILE A 112 3.55 2.16 1.08
CA ILE A 112 2.85 1.09 0.39
C ILE A 112 3.59 0.81 -0.92
N TYR A 113 4.13 -0.39 -1.05
CA TYR A 113 4.67 -0.91 -2.30
C TYR A 113 3.65 -1.84 -2.93
N GLY A 114 3.48 -1.77 -4.24
CA GLY A 114 2.70 -2.75 -4.98
C GLY A 114 3.40 -3.17 -6.26
N GLU A 115 3.29 -4.45 -6.61
CA GLU A 115 3.86 -5.00 -7.83
C GLU A 115 2.87 -5.93 -8.53
N SER A 116 2.73 -5.76 -9.85
CA SER A 116 1.84 -6.56 -10.68
C SER A 116 2.28 -8.02 -10.67
N THR A 117 1.29 -8.91 -10.64
CA THR A 117 1.50 -10.35 -10.68
C THR A 117 1.25 -10.99 -12.04
N ASP A 118 0.91 -10.20 -13.06
CA ASP A 118 0.53 -10.68 -14.40
C ASP A 118 1.55 -11.66 -15.00
N ASN A 119 2.84 -11.47 -14.70
CA ASN A 119 3.94 -12.32 -15.21
C ASN A 119 4.34 -13.45 -14.25
N ARG A 120 3.67 -13.60 -13.12
CA ARG A 120 4.04 -14.51 -12.03
C ARG A 120 2.99 -15.59 -11.77
N GLY A 121 1.85 -15.55 -12.47
CA GLY A 121 0.77 -16.53 -12.33
C GLY A 121 0.07 -16.50 -10.97
N ILE A 122 0.14 -15.39 -10.25
CA ILE A 122 -0.55 -15.21 -8.97
C ILE A 122 -1.92 -14.61 -9.26
N ASP A 123 -2.96 -15.35 -8.88
CA ASP A 123 -4.33 -14.87 -8.85
C ASP A 123 -4.74 -14.55 -7.42
N CYS A 124 -5.05 -13.28 -7.13
CA CYS A 124 -5.45 -12.86 -5.78
C CYS A 124 -6.79 -13.46 -5.33
N ASN A 125 -7.58 -14.01 -6.26
CA ASN A 125 -8.82 -14.71 -5.96
C ASN A 125 -8.61 -16.20 -5.62
N ASN A 126 -7.36 -16.69 -5.62
CA ASN A 126 -7.03 -18.08 -5.34
C ASN A 126 -5.92 -18.19 -4.27
N GLU A 127 -6.34 -18.24 -3.00
CA GLU A 127 -5.46 -18.24 -1.83
C GLU A 127 -4.42 -19.38 -1.83
N GLU A 128 -4.78 -20.58 -2.31
CA GLU A 128 -3.87 -21.73 -2.35
C GLU A 128 -2.69 -21.51 -3.30
N LEU A 129 -2.91 -20.77 -4.39
CA LEU A 129 -1.87 -20.43 -5.37
C LEU A 129 -1.11 -19.17 -4.96
N SER A 130 -1.75 -18.24 -4.25
CA SER A 130 -1.14 -16.96 -3.91
C SER A 130 -0.22 -17.03 -2.70
N GLU A 131 -0.57 -17.71 -1.62
CA GLU A 131 0.16 -17.62 -0.33
C GLU A 131 1.67 -17.95 -0.39
N PRO A 132 2.12 -19.06 -1.02
CA PRO A 132 3.55 -19.38 -1.07
C PRO A 132 4.36 -18.37 -1.89
N LEU A 133 3.79 -17.92 -3.02
CA LEU A 133 4.38 -16.94 -3.92
C LEU A 133 4.38 -15.54 -3.30
N LEU A 134 3.29 -15.19 -2.61
CA LEU A 134 3.11 -13.95 -1.85
C LEU A 134 4.17 -13.86 -0.74
N HIS A 135 4.37 -14.93 0.02
CA HIS A 135 5.40 -14.98 1.08
C HIS A 135 6.82 -14.83 0.52
N GLN A 136 7.12 -15.49 -0.61
CA GLN A 136 8.42 -15.35 -1.26
C GLN A 136 8.65 -13.93 -1.78
N MET A 137 7.65 -13.33 -2.44
CA MET A 137 7.72 -11.96 -2.94
C MET A 137 7.88 -10.96 -1.81
N HIS A 138 7.11 -11.11 -0.74
CA HIS A 138 7.22 -10.30 0.47
C HIS A 138 8.65 -10.32 1.02
N LYS A 139 9.27 -11.50 1.18
CA LYS A 139 10.65 -11.60 1.67
C LYS A 139 11.65 -10.88 0.77
N GLN A 140 11.49 -10.98 -0.54
CA GLN A 140 12.35 -10.29 -1.49
C GLN A 140 12.20 -8.77 -1.37
N VAL A 141 10.97 -8.26 -1.38
CA VAL A 141 10.71 -6.82 -1.26
C VAL A 141 11.24 -6.30 0.08
N LEU A 142 10.98 -7.01 1.18
CA LEU A 142 11.51 -6.63 2.50
C LEU A 142 13.04 -6.57 2.50
N SER A 143 13.71 -7.53 1.85
CA SER A 143 15.17 -7.51 1.67
C SER A 143 15.63 -6.28 0.89
N ASP A 144 14.92 -5.91 -0.19
CA ASP A 144 15.29 -4.76 -1.03
C ASP A 144 15.14 -3.42 -0.28
N PHE A 145 14.15 -3.32 0.62
CA PHE A 145 13.93 -2.13 1.47
C PHE A 145 14.91 -2.03 2.65
N THR A 146 15.54 -3.13 3.06
CA THR A 146 16.44 -3.20 4.23
C THR A 146 17.92 -3.25 3.87
N VAL A 147 18.28 -3.14 2.58
CA VAL A 147 19.68 -3.06 2.16
C VAL A 147 20.35 -1.86 2.84
N GLN A 148 21.22 -2.16 3.80
CA GLN A 148 22.05 -1.18 4.49
C GLN A 148 23.04 -0.61 3.48
N LEU A 149 22.96 0.71 3.25
CA LEU A 149 23.98 1.49 2.54
C LEU A 149 25.24 1.64 3.40
#